data_AF-A0A845ZEB4-F1
#
_entry.id   AF-A0A845ZEB4-F1
#
_cell.length_a   1.000
_cell.length_b   1.000
_cell.length_c   1.000
_cell.angle_alpha   90.00
_cell.angle_beta   90.00
_cell.angle_gamma   90.00
#
_symmetry.space_group_name_H-M   'P 1'
#
loop_
_entity.id
_entity.type
_entity.pdbx_description
1 polymer ?
#
loop_
_entity_poly.entity_id
_entity_poly.type
_entity_poly.pdbx_seq_one_letter_code
_entity_poly.pdbx_strand_id
1 'polypeptide(L)' 'MTIQLPLSQTSSEIVYPDSDGQPMADNTIQFRWITVIHYNLAWLFAENNQVFVAGDLLWYPVENHRKLRQAPDV' A
#
# COMPACT_ATOMS: atom_id res chain seq x y z
N MET A 1 -0.28 -0.55 50.50
CA MET A 1 -1.13 -0.64 49.31
C MET A 1 -0.37 0.02 48.17
N THR A 2 0.29 -0.77 47.32
CA THR A 2 1.03 -0.25 46.16
C THR A 2 0.05 -0.11 45.00
N ILE A 3 -0.22 1.13 44.59
CA ILE A 3 -1.05 1.44 43.43
C ILE A 3 -0.19 1.22 42.19
N GLN A 4 -0.53 0.22 41.39
CA GLN A 4 0.14 -0.07 40.13
C GLN A 4 -0.48 0.85 39.07
N LEU A 5 0.28 1.83 38.58
CA LEU A 5 -0.14 2.62 37.41
C LEU A 5 -0.33 1.67 36.22
N PRO A 6 -1.37 1.82 35.39
CA PRO A 6 -1.49 1.06 34.16
C PRO A 6 -0.27 1.39 33.30
N LEU A 7 0.47 0.35 32.90
CA LEU A 7 1.51 0.45 31.88
C LEU A 7 0.84 1.02 30.64
N SER A 8 1.01 2.32 30.40
CA SER A 8 0.63 2.93 29.14
C SER A 8 1.43 2.19 28.08
N GLN A 9 0.78 1.28 27.35
CA GLN A 9 1.39 0.61 26.23
C GLN A 9 1.77 1.72 25.26
N THR A 10 3.05 2.08 25.22
CA THR A 10 3.59 2.87 24.12
C THR A 10 3.50 1.95 22.92
N SER A 11 2.36 2.03 22.22
CA SER A 11 2.16 1.41 20.93
C SER A 11 3.27 1.94 20.04
N SER A 12 4.34 1.17 19.88
CA SER A 12 5.37 1.45 18.87
C SER A 12 4.65 1.61 17.55
N GLU A 13 4.82 2.75 16.89
CA GLU A 13 4.21 3.03 15.60
C GLU A 13 4.51 1.88 14.63
N ILE A 14 3.46 1.26 14.08
CA ILE A 14 3.61 0.12 13.18
C ILE A 14 4.00 0.65 11.81
N VAL A 15 5.18 0.25 11.33
CA VAL A 15 5.67 0.59 10.00
C VAL A 15 5.06 -0.35 8.94
N TYR A 16 4.38 0.24 7.96
CA TYR A 16 3.93 -0.41 6.73
C TYR A 16 4.96 -0.13 5.63
N PRO A 17 5.70 -1.14 5.15
CA PRO A 17 6.68 -0.94 4.09
C PRO A 17 6.02 -0.60 2.75
N ASP A 18 6.63 0.30 1.99
CA ASP A 18 6.18 0.64 0.64
C ASP A 18 6.54 -0.43 -0.41
N SER A 19 7.48 -1.34 -0.09
CA SER A 19 7.93 -2.41 -0.98
C SER A 19 8.03 -3.75 -0.25
N ASP A 20 7.87 -4.84 -0.99
CA ASP A 20 8.12 -6.21 -0.53
C ASP A 20 9.51 -6.74 -0.92
N GLY A 21 10.31 -5.92 -1.61
CA GLY A 21 11.64 -6.28 -2.11
C GLY A 21 11.65 -6.96 -3.49
N GLN A 22 10.49 -7.14 -4.12
CA GLN A 22 10.38 -7.67 -5.48
C GLN A 22 10.38 -6.54 -6.52
N PRO A 23 10.74 -6.85 -7.79
CA PRO A 23 10.56 -5.89 -8.88
C PRO A 23 9.06 -5.70 -9.17
N MET A 24 8.71 -4.51 -9.64
CA MET A 24 7.34 -4.19 -10.11
C MET A 24 6.86 -5.07 -11.26
N ALA A 25 7.78 -5.63 -12.04
CA ALA A 25 7.47 -6.49 -13.16
C ALA A 25 8.59 -7.51 -13.41
N ASP A 26 8.21 -8.71 -13.83
CA ASP A 26 9.12 -9.79 -14.23
C ASP A 26 9.81 -9.51 -15.58
N ASN A 27 9.20 -8.70 -16.44
CA ASN A 27 9.71 -8.38 -17.77
C ASN A 27 9.17 -7.05 -18.32
N THR A 28 9.76 -6.60 -19.42
CA THR A 28 9.41 -5.32 -20.07
C THR A 28 8.01 -5.29 -20.68
N ILE A 29 7.42 -6.45 -21.01
CA ILE A 29 6.04 -6.53 -21.52
C ILE A 29 5.06 -6.26 -20.38
N GLN A 30 5.24 -6.89 -19.21
CA GLN A 30 4.42 -6.63 -18.04
C GLN A 30 4.57 -5.17 -17.57
N PHE A 31 5.80 -4.66 -17.48
CA PHE A 31 6.06 -3.26 -17.16
C PHE A 31 5.31 -2.30 -18.10
N ARG A 32 5.34 -2.59 -19.40
CA ARG A 32 4.61 -1.79 -20.40
C ARG A 32 3.10 -1.81 -20.15
N TRP A 33 2.52 -2.95 -19.82
CA TRP A 33 1.08 -3.02 -19.57
C TRP A 33 0.68 -2.34 -18.26
N ILE A 34 1.42 -2.53 -17.18
CA ILE A 34 1.20 -1.82 -15.90
C ILE A 34 1.21 -0.32 -16.14
N THR A 35 2.25 0.20 -16.80
CA THR A 35 2.37 1.65 -17.05
C THR A 35 1.28 2.17 -17.99
N VAL A 36 0.96 1.46 -19.07
CA VAL A 36 -0.11 1.86 -20.00
C VAL A 36 -1.45 1.94 -19.28
N ILE A 37 -1.83 0.92 -18.51
CA ILE A 37 -3.12 0.89 -17.83
C ILE A 37 -3.16 1.97 -16.73
N HIS A 38 -2.11 2.06 -15.90
CA HIS A 38 -2.00 3.05 -14.84
C HIS A 38 -2.15 4.48 -15.37
N TYR A 39 -1.34 4.88 -16.37
CA TYR A 39 -1.36 6.26 -16.86
C TYR A 39 -2.67 6.63 -17.56
N ASN A 40 -3.29 5.70 -18.30
CA ASN A 40 -4.57 5.98 -18.95
C ASN A 40 -5.71 6.12 -17.93
N LEU A 41 -5.75 5.28 -16.89
CA LEU A 41 -6.74 5.41 -15.82
C LEU A 41 -6.49 6.66 -14.96
N ALA A 42 -5.25 6.96 -14.61
CA ALA A 42 -4.88 8.17 -13.87
C ALA A 42 -5.28 9.42 -14.66
N TRP A 43 -5.08 9.42 -15.98
CA TRP A 43 -5.53 10.52 -16.84
C TRP A 43 -7.06 10.60 -16.93
N LEU A 44 -7.74 9.47 -17.13
CA LEU A 44 -9.21 9.40 -17.21
C LEU A 44 -9.88 9.94 -15.93
N PHE A 45 -9.30 9.68 -14.77
CA PHE A 45 -9.83 10.09 -13.47
C PHE A 45 -9.14 11.33 -12.86
N ALA A 46 -8.36 12.08 -13.64
CA ALA A 46 -7.58 13.21 -13.13
C ALA A 46 -8.42 14.28 -12.42
N GLU A 47 -9.69 14.43 -12.81
CA GLU A 47 -10.62 15.41 -12.22
C GLU A 47 -11.52 14.82 -11.12
N ASN A 48 -11.44 13.51 -10.85
CA ASN A 48 -12.25 12.84 -9.84
C ASN A 48 -11.44 12.58 -8.56
N ASN A 49 -11.61 13.45 -7.57
CA ASN A 49 -10.94 13.35 -6.27
C ASN A 49 -11.37 12.14 -5.40
N GLN A 50 -12.38 11.38 -5.81
CA GLN A 50 -12.80 10.14 -5.13
C GLN A 50 -12.10 8.90 -5.67
N VAL A 51 -11.31 9.02 -6.73
CA VAL A 51 -10.61 7.90 -7.37
C VAL A 51 -9.11 8.06 -7.17
N PHE A 52 -8.48 6.99 -6.67
CA PHE A 52 -7.04 6.85 -6.60
C PHE A 52 -6.63 5.68 -7.49
N VAL A 53 -5.74 5.94 -8.45
CA VAL A 53 -5.19 4.91 -9.35
C VAL A 53 -3.78 4.63 -8.90
N ALA A 54 -3.53 3.41 -8.44
CA ALA A 54 -2.20 2.95 -8.04
C ALA A 54 -1.57 2.12 -9.17
N GLY A 55 -0.30 1.78 -9.03
CA GLY A 55 0.36 0.77 -9.86
C GLY A 55 1.36 0.05 -8.97
N ASP A 56 1.23 -1.27 -8.86
CA ASP A 56 2.04 -2.12 -7.98
C ASP A 56 2.19 -1.57 -6.54
N LEU A 57 1.04 -1.31 -5.90
CA LEU A 57 0.98 -0.74 -4.55
C LEU A 57 0.56 -1.78 -3.51
N LEU A 58 1.31 -1.87 -2.41
CA LEU A 58 0.94 -2.68 -1.26
C LEU A 58 -0.24 -2.06 -0.50
N TRP A 59 -1.42 -2.65 -0.68
CA TRP A 59 -2.64 -2.30 0.04
C TRP A 59 -2.74 -3.05 1.37
N TYR A 60 -2.97 -2.32 2.46
CA TYR A 60 -3.12 -2.84 3.83
C TYR A 60 -4.56 -2.61 4.32
N PRO A 61 -5.47 -3.59 4.17
CA PRO A 61 -6.89 -3.37 4.45
C PRO A 61 -7.24 -3.27 5.94
N VAL A 62 -6.33 -3.68 6.84
CA VAL A 62 -6.58 -3.73 8.29
C VAL A 62 -5.43 -3.10 9.04
N GLU A 63 -5.74 -2.09 9.85
CA GLU A 63 -4.77 -1.44 10.72
C GLU A 63 -4.15 -2.46 11.69
N ASN A 64 -2.87 -2.24 12.01
CA ASN A 64 -2.02 -3.04 12.86
C ASN A 64 -1.71 -4.46 12.32
N HIS A 65 -2.15 -4.79 11.10
CA HIS A 65 -1.91 -6.08 10.45
C HIS A 65 -0.95 -5.96 9.25
N ARG A 66 0.30 -5.50 9.49
CA ARG A 66 1.32 -5.26 8.44
C ARG A 66 1.70 -6.45 7.53
N LYS A 67 1.21 -7.65 7.81
CA LYS A 67 1.41 -8.85 6.97
C LYS A 67 0.21 -9.14 6.06
N LEU A 68 -0.97 -8.65 6.42
CA LEU A 68 -2.17 -8.76 5.59
C LEU A 68 -2.11 -7.65 4.54
N ARG A 69 -1.58 -7.98 3.36
CA ARG A 69 -1.46 -7.04 2.24
C ARG A 69 -1.64 -7.72 0.90
N GLN A 70 -2.05 -6.94 -0.09
CA GLN A 70 -2.09 -7.34 -1.49
C GLN A 70 -1.47 -6.24 -2.33
N ALA A 71 -0.70 -6.59 -3.37
CA ALA A 71 -0.28 -5.68 -4.42
C ALA A 71 -0.97 -6.07 -5.73
N PRO A 72 -1.99 -5.31 -6.18
CA PRO A 72 -2.51 -5.41 -7.54
C PRO A 72 -1.56 -4.71 -8.52
N ASP A 73 -1.49 -5.22 -9.76
CA ASP A 73 -0.69 -4.61 -10.82
C ASP A 73 -1.12 -3.16 -11.11
N VAL A 74 -2.43 -2.89 -11.23
CA VAL A 74 -3.10 -1.57 -11.36
C VAL A 74 -4.48 -1.61 -10.71
#